data_AF-A0A484X6J7-F1
#
_entry.id   AF-A0A484X6J7-F1
#
_cell.length_a   1.000
_cell.length_b   1.000
_cell.length_c   1.000
_cell.angle_alpha   90.00
_cell.angle_beta   90.00
_cell.angle_gamma   90.00
#
_symmetry.space_group_name_H-M   'P 1'
#
loop_
_entity.id
_entity.type
_entity.pdbx_description
1 polymer ?
#
loop_
_entity_poly.entity_id
_entity_poly.type
_entity_poly.pdbx_seq_one_letter_code
_entity_poly.pdbx_strand_id
1 'polypeptide(L)'
;MTKTTQAWVMWSIANEPDTRPQGAREYFAPLAEATRKLDPTRPITCVNVMFCDAHTDTISDLFDVLCLNRYYGWYVQSGDLETAEKVLEKELLAWQEKLHQPIIITEYGVDTLAGLHSMYTDMWSEEYQCAWLDMYHRVFDRVSAVVGEQVWNFADFATSQGILRVGGNKKGIFTRDRKPKSAAFLLQKRWTGMNFGEKPQQGGKQ
;
A
#
# COMPACT_ATOMS: atom_id res chain seq x y z
N MET A 1 7.68 -21.83 14.55
CA MET A 1 8.88 -22.18 13.77
C MET A 1 9.48 -20.97 13.02
N THR A 2 9.21 -19.73 13.43
CA THR A 2 9.48 -18.54 12.60
C THR A 2 10.46 -17.52 13.22
N LYS A 3 10.72 -17.60 14.53
CA LYS A 3 11.53 -16.59 15.26
C LYS A 3 13.01 -16.54 14.83
N THR A 4 13.54 -17.60 14.24
CA THR A 4 14.97 -17.72 13.87
C THR A 4 15.26 -17.32 12.42
N THR A 5 14.25 -17.01 11.62
CA THR A 5 14.45 -16.66 10.21
C THR A 5 14.96 -15.22 10.07
N GLN A 6 16.12 -15.04 9.47
CA GLN A 6 16.75 -13.73 9.29
C GLN A 6 16.03 -12.83 8.26
N ALA A 7 15.32 -13.41 7.30
CA ALA A 7 14.56 -12.66 6.30
C ALA A 7 13.32 -11.94 6.88
N TRP A 8 12.91 -12.25 8.11
CA TRP A 8 11.69 -11.70 8.71
C TRP A 8 12.08 -10.48 9.52
N VAL A 9 11.66 -9.30 9.07
CA VAL A 9 12.09 -8.02 9.65
C VAL A 9 11.02 -7.35 10.52
N MET A 10 9.76 -7.79 10.43
CA MET A 10 8.62 -7.20 11.16
C MET A 10 7.47 -8.21 11.25
N TRP A 11 6.66 -8.11 12.30
CA TRP A 11 5.41 -8.87 12.46
C TRP A 11 4.20 -8.02 12.10
N SER A 12 3.36 -8.48 11.17
CA SER A 12 2.03 -7.91 10.95
C SER A 12 0.99 -8.72 11.72
N ILE A 13 0.31 -8.08 12.68
CA ILE A 13 -0.64 -8.74 13.60
C ILE A 13 -1.99 -8.98 12.91
N ALA A 14 -2.44 -8.06 12.06
CA ALA A 14 -3.68 -8.16 11.31
C ALA A 14 -3.63 -7.30 10.03
N ASN A 15 -4.58 -7.54 9.14
CA ASN A 15 -4.76 -6.77 7.91
C ASN A 15 -6.16 -6.17 7.84
N GLU A 16 -6.24 -4.84 7.71
CA GLU A 16 -7.45 -4.07 7.50
C GLU A 16 -8.60 -4.29 8.52
N PRO A 17 -8.34 -4.33 9.84
CA PRO A 17 -9.44 -4.29 10.81
C PRO A 17 -10.17 -2.94 10.74
N ASP A 18 -11.48 -2.94 11.01
CA ASP A 18 -12.22 -1.71 11.29
C ASP A 18 -11.94 -1.27 12.73
N THR A 19 -11.31 -0.12 12.90
CA THR A 19 -10.85 0.40 14.20
C THR A 19 -11.72 1.51 14.75
N ARG A 20 -12.82 1.86 14.06
CA ARG A 20 -13.76 2.90 14.48
C ARG A 20 -14.70 2.46 15.61
N PRO A 21 -15.15 1.18 15.68
CA PRO A 21 -16.03 0.74 16.76
C PRO A 21 -15.38 0.86 18.14
N GLN A 22 -16.19 1.21 19.14
CA GLN A 22 -15.80 1.15 20.55
C GLN A 22 -15.38 -0.28 20.90
N GLY A 23 -14.23 -0.45 21.55
CA GLY A 23 -13.64 -1.75 21.89
C GLY A 23 -12.54 -2.23 20.94
N ALA A 24 -12.36 -1.59 19.77
CA ALA A 24 -11.25 -1.95 18.87
C ALA A 24 -9.88 -1.85 19.56
N ARG A 25 -9.64 -0.74 20.27
CA ARG A 25 -8.40 -0.56 21.04
C ARG A 25 -8.24 -1.58 22.18
N GLU A 26 -9.32 -1.87 22.91
CA GLU A 26 -9.32 -2.85 24.00
C GLU A 26 -9.00 -4.26 23.49
N TYR A 27 -9.41 -4.57 22.26
CA TYR A 27 -9.08 -5.82 21.59
C TYR A 27 -7.60 -5.88 21.15
N PHE A 28 -7.08 -4.81 20.52
CA PHE A 28 -5.75 -4.83 19.92
C PHE A 28 -4.60 -4.57 20.90
N ALA A 29 -4.81 -3.79 21.96
CA ALA A 29 -3.73 -3.46 22.91
C ALA A 29 -3.11 -4.69 23.59
N PRO A 30 -3.90 -5.67 24.11
CA PRO A 30 -3.34 -6.90 24.69
C PRO A 30 -2.56 -7.74 23.67
N LEU A 31 -3.00 -7.76 22.40
CA LEU A 31 -2.32 -8.51 21.34
C LEU A 31 -0.97 -7.88 20.98
N ALA A 32 -0.91 -6.55 20.89
CA ALA A 32 0.33 -5.82 20.66
C ALA A 32 1.34 -6.09 21.79
N GLU A 33 0.90 -5.98 23.05
CA GLU A 33 1.75 -6.26 24.21
C GLU A 33 2.25 -7.71 24.24
N ALA A 34 1.35 -8.68 24.01
CA ALA A 34 1.70 -10.10 23.98
C ALA A 34 2.70 -10.42 22.85
N THR A 35 2.53 -9.80 21.68
CA THR A 35 3.44 -10.00 20.53
C THR A 35 4.85 -9.50 20.86
N ARG A 36 5.00 -8.33 21.49
CA ARG A 36 6.29 -7.81 21.95
C ARG A 36 6.96 -8.72 22.99
N LYS A 37 6.18 -9.29 23.91
CA LYS A 37 6.69 -10.27 24.89
C LYS A 37 7.15 -11.56 24.22
N LEU A 38 6.49 -11.99 23.16
CA LEU A 38 6.84 -13.20 22.42
C LEU A 38 8.11 -13.00 21.59
N ASP A 39 8.26 -11.89 20.90
CA ASP A 39 9.48 -11.56 20.15
C ASP A 39 9.83 -10.07 20.29
N PRO A 40 10.71 -9.71 21.25
CA PRO A 40 11.12 -8.34 21.45
C PRO A 40 12.18 -7.86 20.43
N THR A 41 12.63 -8.72 19.51
CA THR A 41 13.73 -8.40 18.59
C THR A 41 13.29 -7.76 17.28
N ARG A 42 11.97 -7.73 17.01
CA ARG A 42 11.41 -7.24 15.75
C ARG A 42 10.28 -6.23 16.00
N PRO A 43 10.17 -5.19 15.17
CA PRO A 43 9.01 -4.32 15.16
C PRO A 43 7.70 -5.08 14.90
N ILE A 44 6.60 -4.49 15.36
CA ILE A 44 5.24 -4.96 15.08
C ILE A 44 4.42 -3.89 14.35
N THR A 45 3.48 -4.33 13.51
CA THR A 45 2.52 -3.49 12.80
C THR A 45 1.12 -4.11 12.79
N CYS A 46 0.13 -3.30 12.47
CA CYS A 46 -1.21 -3.71 12.07
C CYS A 46 -1.56 -2.91 10.82
N VAL A 47 -1.85 -3.58 9.70
CA VAL A 47 -2.04 -2.91 8.42
C VAL A 47 -3.38 -2.18 8.42
N ASN A 48 -3.33 -0.87 8.22
CA ASN A 48 -4.46 0.04 8.34
C ASN A 48 -5.22 0.19 7.02
N VAL A 49 -6.55 0.08 7.11
CA VAL A 49 -7.50 0.23 6.00
C VAL A 49 -7.81 1.69 5.70
N MET A 50 -7.99 2.02 4.42
CA MET A 50 -8.16 3.41 3.95
C MET A 50 -9.30 4.23 4.57
N PHE A 51 -10.34 3.61 5.14
CA PHE A 51 -11.46 4.33 5.76
C PHE A 51 -11.27 4.59 7.27
N CYS A 52 -10.20 4.04 7.86
CA CYS A 52 -9.71 4.41 9.19
C CYS A 52 -8.51 5.35 8.98
N ASP A 53 -8.79 6.56 8.49
CA ASP A 53 -7.79 7.57 8.18
C ASP A 53 -7.10 8.14 9.44
N ALA A 54 -6.14 9.04 9.26
CA ALA A 54 -5.36 9.65 10.33
C ALA A 54 -6.23 10.25 11.46
N HIS A 55 -7.44 10.73 11.16
CA HIS A 55 -8.31 11.36 12.15
C HIS A 55 -9.28 10.38 12.82
N THR A 56 -9.49 9.19 12.26
CA THR A 56 -10.50 8.22 12.73
C THR A 56 -9.90 6.93 13.29
N ASP A 57 -8.65 6.61 12.96
CA ASP A 57 -7.93 5.46 13.53
C ASP A 57 -7.64 5.64 15.03
N THR A 58 -7.83 4.55 15.79
CA THR A 58 -7.76 4.52 17.26
C THR A 58 -6.67 3.61 17.83
N ILE A 59 -5.87 2.95 16.98
CA ILE A 59 -4.95 1.89 17.41
C ILE A 59 -3.52 2.03 16.90
N SER A 60 -3.24 2.88 15.92
CA SER A 60 -1.93 2.91 15.25
C SER A 60 -0.77 3.25 16.19
N ASP A 61 -1.02 3.99 17.27
CA ASP A 61 -0.02 4.32 18.30
C ASP A 61 0.48 3.10 19.10
N LEU A 62 -0.21 1.96 19.03
CA LEU A 62 0.20 0.72 19.70
C LEU A 62 1.35 -0.02 18.97
N PHE A 63 1.60 0.33 17.71
CA PHE A 63 2.51 -0.36 16.81
C PHE A 63 3.76 0.49 16.49
N ASP A 64 4.78 -0.12 15.88
CA ASP A 64 6.08 0.53 15.67
C ASP A 64 6.23 1.17 14.30
N VAL A 65 5.58 0.59 13.28
CA VAL A 65 5.64 1.00 11.89
C VAL A 65 4.23 1.11 11.36
N LEU A 66 3.91 2.23 10.74
CA LEU A 66 2.62 2.47 10.15
C LEU A 66 2.55 1.82 8.77
N CYS A 67 1.72 0.79 8.63
CA CYS A 67 1.46 0.13 7.35
C CYS A 67 0.10 0.56 6.80
N LEU A 68 0.09 1.17 5.61
CA LEU A 68 -1.12 1.73 5.00
C LEU A 68 -1.48 1.01 3.71
N ASN A 69 -2.76 0.66 3.57
CA ASN A 69 -3.36 0.24 2.32
C ASN A 69 -4.18 1.41 1.75
N ARG A 70 -3.83 1.93 0.56
CA ARG A 70 -4.45 3.13 0.00
C ARG A 70 -4.80 3.01 -1.48
N TYR A 71 -5.98 3.52 -1.81
CA TYR A 71 -6.64 3.34 -3.11
C TYR A 71 -7.33 4.61 -3.62
N TYR A 72 -6.79 5.79 -3.31
CA TYR A 72 -7.23 7.06 -3.89
C TYR A 72 -7.00 7.05 -5.40
N GLY A 73 -7.98 7.48 -6.18
CA GLY A 73 -7.98 7.30 -7.63
C GLY A 73 -8.63 5.98 -8.09
N TRP A 74 -8.96 5.07 -7.17
CA TRP A 74 -9.63 3.81 -7.50
C TRP A 74 -11.01 3.67 -6.87
N TYR A 75 -11.07 3.40 -5.57
CA TYR A 75 -12.34 3.23 -4.85
C TYR A 75 -13.01 4.56 -4.52
N VAL A 76 -12.22 5.62 -4.41
CA VAL A 76 -12.63 7.01 -4.18
C VAL A 76 -11.83 7.89 -5.14
N GLN A 77 -12.37 9.05 -5.52
CA GLN A 77 -11.83 9.85 -6.64
C GLN A 77 -11.59 9.00 -7.90
N SER A 78 -12.49 8.05 -8.18
CA SER A 78 -12.34 7.06 -9.24
C SER A 78 -12.02 7.71 -10.60
N GLY A 79 -10.84 7.43 -11.15
CA GLY A 79 -10.38 8.00 -12.43
C GLY A 79 -9.76 9.40 -12.33
N ASP A 80 -9.85 10.07 -11.19
CA ASP A 80 -9.34 11.44 -10.98
C ASP A 80 -7.98 11.41 -10.26
N LEU A 81 -6.91 11.30 -11.05
CA LEU A 81 -5.53 11.27 -10.54
C LEU A 81 -5.10 12.59 -9.89
N GLU A 82 -5.61 13.72 -10.35
CA GLU A 82 -5.23 15.04 -9.83
C GLU A 82 -5.74 15.25 -8.41
N THR A 83 -7.00 14.91 -8.16
CA THR A 83 -7.57 14.98 -6.81
C THR A 83 -7.01 13.87 -5.93
N ALA A 84 -6.85 12.66 -6.46
CA ALA A 84 -6.26 11.54 -5.73
C ALA A 84 -4.85 11.85 -5.21
N GLU A 85 -4.01 12.50 -6.03
CA GLU A 85 -2.66 12.92 -5.64
C GLU A 85 -2.68 13.86 -4.42
N LYS A 86 -3.55 14.88 -4.46
CA LYS A 86 -3.70 15.86 -3.36
C LYS A 86 -4.20 15.20 -2.09
N VAL A 87 -5.17 14.29 -2.19
CA VAL A 87 -5.73 13.58 -1.03
C VAL A 87 -4.69 12.65 -0.42
N LEU A 88 -3.97 11.88 -1.25
CA LEU A 88 -2.91 10.97 -0.80
C LEU A 88 -1.81 11.74 -0.06
N GLU A 89 -1.26 12.79 -0.66
CA GLU A 89 -0.18 13.58 -0.04
C GLU A 89 -0.63 14.22 1.27
N LYS A 90 -1.83 14.81 1.29
CA LYS A 90 -2.41 15.39 2.51
C LYS A 90 -2.56 14.34 3.62
N GLU A 91 -3.04 13.14 3.29
CA GLU A 91 -3.23 12.09 4.28
C GLU A 91 -1.88 11.58 4.82
N LEU A 92 -0.89 11.36 3.96
CA LEU A 92 0.42 10.89 4.38
C LEU A 92 1.13 11.91 5.29
N LEU A 93 1.00 13.21 4.99
CA LEU A 93 1.51 14.27 5.86
C LEU A 93 0.77 14.32 7.20
N ALA A 94 -0.55 14.12 7.22
CA ALA A 94 -1.34 14.04 8.45
C ALA A 94 -0.90 12.85 9.33
N TRP A 95 -0.62 11.69 8.73
CA TRP A 95 -0.05 10.55 9.45
C TRP A 95 1.35 10.82 9.99
N GLN A 96 2.20 11.44 9.18
CA GLN A 96 3.55 11.85 9.59
C GLN A 96 3.52 12.78 10.80
N GLU A 97 2.60 13.75 10.82
CA GLU A 97 2.43 14.67 11.94
C GLU A 97 1.81 14.01 13.17
N LYS A 98 0.83 13.11 12.99
CA LYS A 98 0.15 12.43 14.10
C LYS A 98 1.08 11.51 14.89
N LEU A 99 1.90 10.71 14.20
CA LEU A 99 2.64 9.59 14.83
C LEU A 99 4.15 9.73 14.79
N HIS A 100 4.70 10.48 13.83
CA HIS A 100 6.15 10.52 13.55
C HIS A 100 6.80 9.14 13.38
N GLN A 101 6.01 8.14 12.95
CA GLN A 101 6.46 6.78 12.69
C GLN A 101 6.90 6.59 11.23
N PRO A 102 7.77 5.60 10.93
CA PRO A 102 8.04 5.19 9.56
C PRO A 102 6.76 4.65 8.91
N ILE A 103 6.51 5.05 7.66
CA ILE A 103 5.33 4.68 6.88
C ILE A 103 5.73 3.73 5.76
N ILE A 104 5.08 2.57 5.69
CA ILE A 104 5.17 1.65 4.55
C ILE A 104 3.81 1.60 3.89
N ILE A 105 3.76 1.83 2.59
CA ILE A 105 2.55 1.57 1.81
C ILE A 105 2.53 0.10 1.44
N THR A 106 1.76 -0.69 2.18
CA THR A 106 1.69 -2.15 2.07
C THR A 106 0.79 -2.61 0.93
N GLU A 107 -0.19 -1.79 0.55
CA GLU A 107 -0.99 -2.00 -0.65
C GLU A 107 -1.28 -0.69 -1.36
N TYR A 108 -0.93 -0.66 -2.64
CA TYR A 108 -1.39 0.34 -3.60
C TYR A 108 -1.49 -0.32 -4.98
N GLY A 109 -2.65 -0.22 -5.63
CA GLY A 109 -2.84 -0.73 -6.99
C GLY A 109 -4.28 -0.65 -7.49
N VAL A 110 -4.44 -0.79 -8.81
CA VAL A 110 -5.71 -0.64 -9.53
C VAL A 110 -6.00 -1.89 -10.37
N ASP A 111 -7.28 -2.28 -10.48
CA ASP A 111 -7.59 -3.43 -11.33
C ASP A 111 -7.32 -3.07 -12.78
N THR A 112 -6.68 -3.99 -13.51
CA THR A 112 -6.19 -3.75 -14.87
C THR A 112 -6.41 -5.01 -15.70
N LEU A 113 -7.09 -4.90 -16.84
CA LEU A 113 -7.25 -6.02 -17.77
C LEU A 113 -6.05 -6.05 -18.72
N ALA A 114 -5.29 -7.14 -18.71
CA ALA A 114 -4.17 -7.32 -19.63
C ALA A 114 -4.67 -7.27 -21.09
N GLY A 115 -4.05 -6.42 -21.91
CA GLY A 115 -4.43 -6.15 -23.29
C GLY A 115 -5.57 -5.14 -23.47
N LEU A 116 -6.16 -4.60 -22.39
CA LEU A 116 -7.06 -3.45 -22.49
C LEU A 116 -6.24 -2.16 -22.53
N HIS A 117 -6.24 -1.51 -23.69
CA HIS A 117 -5.55 -0.24 -23.92
C HIS A 117 -6.54 0.91 -24.09
N SER A 118 -6.15 2.10 -23.67
CA SER A 118 -6.98 3.32 -23.81
C SER A 118 -6.14 4.56 -24.06
N MET A 119 -6.50 5.31 -25.10
CA MET A 119 -5.92 6.64 -25.36
C MET A 119 -6.33 7.68 -24.31
N TYR A 120 -7.39 7.42 -23.56
CA TYR A 120 -7.90 8.31 -22.53
C TYR A 120 -7.24 8.08 -21.16
N THR A 121 -6.43 7.01 -21.02
CA THR A 121 -5.81 6.62 -19.75
C THR A 121 -6.88 6.50 -18.65
N ASP A 122 -7.92 5.69 -18.89
CA ASP A 122 -9.05 5.51 -17.98
C ASP A 122 -9.02 4.16 -17.26
N MET A 123 -9.81 4.04 -16.19
CA MET A 123 -9.82 2.89 -15.29
C MET A 123 -9.90 1.55 -16.04
N TRP A 124 -9.21 0.53 -15.49
CA TRP A 124 -9.02 -0.81 -16.07
C TRP A 124 -8.03 -0.93 -17.24
N SER A 125 -7.65 0.17 -17.89
CA SER A 125 -6.61 0.15 -18.92
C SER A 125 -5.21 -0.04 -18.34
N GLU A 126 -4.33 -0.62 -19.14
CA GLU A 126 -2.91 -0.73 -18.82
C GLU A 126 -2.23 0.63 -18.62
N GLU A 127 -2.61 1.63 -19.42
CA GLU A 127 -2.11 2.99 -19.30
C GLU A 127 -2.51 3.64 -17.96
N TYR A 128 -3.74 3.40 -17.49
CA TYR A 128 -4.17 3.90 -16.18
C TYR A 128 -3.41 3.24 -15.03
N GLN A 129 -3.11 1.94 -15.10
CA GLN A 129 -2.25 1.29 -14.11
C GLN A 129 -0.90 1.97 -14.00
N CYS A 130 -0.29 2.28 -15.15
CA CYS A 130 1.00 2.96 -15.21
C CYS A 130 0.92 4.39 -14.63
N ALA A 131 -0.04 5.19 -15.10
CA ALA A 131 -0.21 6.58 -14.66
C ALA A 131 -0.54 6.69 -13.17
N TRP A 132 -1.38 5.78 -12.66
CA TRP A 132 -1.76 5.73 -11.26
C TRP A 132 -0.60 5.34 -10.34
N LEU A 133 0.18 4.31 -10.73
CA LEU A 133 1.40 3.91 -9.99
C LEU A 133 2.43 5.05 -9.96
N ASP A 134 2.65 5.71 -11.10
CA ASP A 134 3.58 6.83 -11.19
C ASP A 134 3.15 8.01 -10.32
N MET A 135 1.85 8.32 -10.27
CA MET A 135 1.32 9.33 -9.34
C MET A 135 1.63 8.99 -7.88
N TYR A 136 1.37 7.75 -7.47
CA TYR A 136 1.71 7.29 -6.11
C TYR A 136 3.20 7.42 -5.82
N HIS A 137 4.08 6.99 -6.73
CA HIS A 137 5.52 7.14 -6.59
C HIS A 137 5.96 8.60 -6.42
N ARG A 138 5.39 9.53 -7.21
CA ARG A 138 5.67 10.97 -7.10
C ARG A 138 5.32 11.52 -5.72
N VAL A 139 4.21 11.07 -5.12
CA VAL A 139 3.83 11.47 -3.76
C VAL A 139 4.77 10.84 -2.73
N PHE A 140 5.07 9.55 -2.86
CA PHE A 140 5.95 8.86 -1.92
C PHE A 140 7.30 9.55 -1.83
N ASP A 141 7.88 9.96 -2.95
CA ASP A 141 9.18 10.62 -3.01
C ASP A 141 9.16 12.01 -2.31
N ARG A 142 7.99 12.66 -2.21
CA ARG A 142 7.82 13.95 -1.52
C ARG A 142 7.65 13.83 0.01
N VAL A 143 7.21 12.67 0.51
CA VAL A 143 6.96 12.45 1.94
C VAL A 143 8.13 11.70 2.58
N SER A 144 8.83 12.38 3.50
CA SER A 144 10.03 11.82 4.15
C SER A 144 9.75 10.64 5.07
N ALA A 145 8.55 10.57 5.66
CA ALA A 145 8.15 9.45 6.50
C ALA A 145 7.90 8.15 5.71
N VAL A 146 7.71 8.20 4.39
CA VAL A 146 7.51 7.01 3.57
C VAL A 146 8.84 6.29 3.33
N VAL A 147 8.98 5.11 3.91
CA VAL A 147 10.20 4.28 3.88
C VAL A 147 10.03 2.97 3.09
N GLY A 148 8.84 2.69 2.56
CA GLY A 148 8.61 1.48 1.77
C GLY A 148 7.37 1.54 0.90
N GLU A 149 7.43 0.82 -0.22
CA GLU A 149 6.36 0.69 -1.22
C GLU A 149 6.19 -0.80 -1.60
N GLN A 150 4.99 -1.35 -1.42
CA GLN A 150 4.63 -2.72 -1.80
C GLN A 150 3.35 -2.70 -2.66
N VAL A 151 3.52 -2.97 -3.95
CA VAL A 151 2.44 -2.91 -4.92
C VAL A 151 1.43 -4.03 -4.67
N TRP A 152 0.14 -3.68 -4.68
CA TRP A 152 -0.94 -4.65 -4.66
C TRP A 152 -1.42 -4.91 -6.10
N ASN A 153 -1.22 -6.08 -6.68
CA ASN A 153 -0.57 -7.29 -6.16
C ASN A 153 0.53 -7.75 -7.12
N PHE A 154 1.34 -8.72 -6.68
CA PHE A 154 2.30 -9.36 -7.57
C PHE A 154 1.62 -9.92 -8.83
N ALA A 155 0.56 -10.72 -8.66
CA ALA A 155 -0.17 -11.29 -9.78
C ALA A 155 -1.68 -11.33 -9.52
N ASP A 156 -2.47 -11.38 -10.60
CA ASP A 156 -3.92 -11.58 -10.52
C ASP A 156 -4.26 -12.87 -9.77
N PHE A 157 -5.33 -12.85 -8.98
CA PHE A 157 -5.71 -14.00 -8.14
C PHE A 157 -7.23 -14.19 -8.04
N ALA A 158 -7.64 -15.39 -7.64
CA ALA A 158 -9.05 -15.75 -7.52
C ALA A 158 -9.68 -15.11 -6.27
N THR A 159 -10.94 -14.70 -6.38
CA THR A 159 -11.77 -14.22 -5.26
C THR A 159 -13.12 -14.95 -5.30
N SER A 160 -13.94 -14.77 -4.25
CA SER A 160 -15.36 -15.09 -4.35
C SER A 160 -16.01 -14.32 -5.51
N GLN A 161 -17.14 -14.86 -5.99
CA GLN A 161 -17.92 -14.22 -7.06
C GLN A 161 -18.53 -12.91 -6.54
N GLY A 162 -18.49 -11.87 -7.37
CA GLY A 162 -19.10 -10.58 -7.05
C GLY A 162 -18.92 -9.58 -8.17
N ILE A 163 -19.77 -8.55 -8.18
CA ILE A 163 -19.79 -7.52 -9.24
C ILE A 163 -18.50 -6.68 -9.31
N LEU A 164 -17.74 -6.62 -8.21
CA LEU A 164 -16.46 -5.89 -8.12
C LEU A 164 -15.26 -6.72 -8.59
N ARG A 165 -15.48 -7.96 -9.08
CA ARG A 165 -14.43 -8.94 -9.36
C ARG A 165 -14.66 -9.62 -10.71
N VAL A 166 -14.02 -9.09 -11.75
CA VAL A 166 -14.10 -9.64 -13.12
C VAL A 166 -13.22 -10.89 -13.21
N GLY A 167 -13.78 -12.04 -12.84
CA GLY A 167 -13.06 -13.33 -12.81
C GLY A 167 -11.91 -13.35 -11.80
N GLY A 168 -12.09 -12.71 -10.64
CA GLY A 168 -11.07 -12.53 -9.61
C GLY A 168 -10.60 -11.07 -9.46
N ASN A 169 -9.55 -10.86 -8.66
CA ASN A 169 -8.88 -9.58 -8.51
C ASN A 169 -7.87 -9.40 -9.66
N LYS A 170 -7.88 -8.22 -10.29
CA LYS A 170 -7.08 -7.89 -11.48
C LYS A 170 -6.04 -6.81 -11.21
N LYS A 171 -5.71 -6.55 -9.95
CA LYS A 171 -4.67 -5.58 -9.55
C LYS A 171 -3.24 -6.09 -9.76
N GLY A 172 -3.06 -7.31 -10.28
CA GLY A 172 -1.75 -7.88 -10.52
C GLY A 172 -0.90 -7.01 -11.46
N ILE A 173 0.38 -6.90 -11.17
CA ILE A 173 1.40 -6.45 -12.14
C ILE A 173 1.63 -7.52 -13.21
N PHE A 174 1.51 -8.78 -12.81
CA PHE A 174 1.47 -9.93 -13.69
C PHE A 174 0.04 -10.50 -13.77
N THR A 175 -0.29 -11.13 -14.88
CA THR A 175 -1.46 -11.99 -14.98
C THR A 175 -1.30 -13.21 -14.08
N ARG A 176 -2.41 -13.94 -13.86
CA ARG A 176 -2.37 -15.17 -13.08
C ARG A 176 -1.48 -16.24 -13.72
N ASP A 177 -1.24 -16.25 -15.03
CA ASP A 177 -0.27 -17.13 -15.71
C ASP A 177 1.12 -16.49 -15.87
N ARG A 178 1.40 -15.41 -15.12
CA ARG A 178 2.72 -14.76 -14.95
C ARG A 178 3.23 -14.03 -16.20
N LYS A 179 2.31 -13.61 -17.08
CA LYS A 179 2.62 -12.69 -18.17
C LYS A 179 2.62 -11.25 -17.63
N PRO A 180 3.61 -10.42 -17.98
CA PRO A 180 3.66 -9.05 -17.50
C PRO A 180 2.56 -8.20 -18.16
N LYS A 181 1.92 -7.33 -17.38
CA LYS A 181 1.27 -6.12 -17.91
C LYS A 181 2.34 -5.04 -18.12
N SER A 182 2.03 -3.98 -18.86
CA SER A 182 2.96 -2.85 -19.10
C SER A 182 3.54 -2.24 -17.81
N ALA A 183 2.76 -2.20 -16.73
CA ALA A 183 3.20 -1.71 -15.42
C ALA A 183 4.40 -2.48 -14.83
N ALA A 184 4.64 -3.74 -15.24
CA ALA A 184 5.82 -4.49 -14.82
C ALA A 184 7.13 -3.80 -15.26
N PHE A 185 7.13 -3.20 -16.46
CA PHE A 185 8.29 -2.47 -16.99
C PHE A 185 8.48 -1.11 -16.32
N LEU A 186 7.38 -0.45 -15.92
CA LEU A 186 7.43 0.79 -15.13
C LEU A 186 8.11 0.54 -13.78
N LEU A 187 7.68 -0.50 -13.06
CA LEU A 187 8.25 -0.87 -11.77
C LEU A 187 9.70 -1.33 -11.90
N GLN A 188 10.02 -2.09 -12.95
CA GLN A 188 11.40 -2.50 -13.23
C GLN A 188 12.33 -1.30 -13.39
N LYS A 189 11.93 -0.28 -14.16
CA LYS A 189 12.73 0.95 -14.35
C LYS A 189 12.96 1.66 -13.02
N ARG A 190 11.91 1.86 -12.22
CA ARG A 190 12.02 2.51 -10.90
C ARG A 190 12.91 1.72 -9.95
N TRP A 191 12.57 0.46 -9.68
CA TRP A 191 13.22 -0.32 -8.62
C TRP A 191 14.66 -0.68 -8.91
N THR A 192 15.03 -0.91 -10.18
CA THR A 192 16.43 -1.18 -10.55
C THR A 192 17.25 0.08 -10.83
N GLY A 193 16.59 1.22 -11.03
CA GLY A 193 17.24 2.52 -11.17
C GLY A 193 17.62 3.19 -9.84
N MET A 194 17.15 2.64 -8.72
CA MET A 194 17.46 3.11 -7.37
C MET A 194 18.73 2.45 -6.82
N ASN A 195 19.45 3.18 -5.97
CA ASN A 195 20.46 2.57 -5.11
C ASN A 195 19.77 1.57 -4.16
N PHE A 196 20.40 0.41 -3.96
CA PHE A 196 19.80 -0.66 -3.16
C PHE A 196 19.54 -0.21 -1.72
N GLY A 197 18.27 -0.26 -1.29
CA GLY A 197 17.85 0.09 0.07
C GLY A 197 17.76 1.59 0.34
N GLU A 198 17.93 2.46 -0.67
CA GLU A 198 17.84 3.90 -0.52
C GLU A 198 16.58 4.46 -1.17
N LYS A 199 15.93 5.40 -0.48
CA LYS A 199 14.79 6.15 -1.03
C LYS A 199 15.26 7.06 -2.18
N PRO A 200 14.47 7.26 -3.26
CA PRO A 200 14.83 8.19 -4.32
C PRO A 200 15.03 9.62 -3.78
N GLN A 201 16.05 10.32 -4.26
CA GLN A 201 16.23 11.75 -3.94
C GLN A 201 15.14 12.57 -4.61
N GLN A 202 14.55 13.53 -3.89
CA GLN A 202 13.62 14.51 -4.45
C GLN A 202 14.31 15.28 -5.59
N GLY A 203 13.95 14.97 -6.84
CA GLY A 203 14.48 15.65 -8.03
C GLY A 203 15.44 14.84 -8.90
N GLY A 204 15.58 13.52 -8.68
CA GLY A 204 16.21 12.63 -9.67
C GLY A 204 15.43 12.65 -10.97
N LYS A 205 15.88 13.43 -11.96
CA LYS A 205 15.37 13.39 -13.34
C LYS A 205 15.51 11.94 -13.85
N GLN A 206 14.37 11.30 -14.16
CA GLN A 206 14.35 10.17 -15.08
C GLN A 206 14.54 10.63 -16.52
#